data_AF-A0A5P1FEW7-F1
#
_entry.id   AF-A0A5P1FEW7-F1
#
_cell.length_a   1.000
_cell.length_b   1.000
_cell.length_c   1.000
_cell.angle_alpha   90.00
_cell.angle_beta   90.00
_cell.angle_gamma   90.00
#
_symmetry.space_group_name_H-M   'P 1'
#
loop_
_entity.id
_entity.type
_entity.pdbx_description
1 polymer ?
#
loop_
_entity_poly.entity_id
_entity_poly.type
_entity_poly.pdbx_seq_one_letter_code
_entity_poly.pdbx_strand_id
1 'polypeptide(L)'
;MPDSQKPYAKQFDSVLTFVSESNQVEELKWYRDATFHTTAWYFSSYNFTVAFIWSPFLVQPETPTVDTHSPTILLENSTIVGCHKCKLDNVPQTGICYVYHRAMELAFNFMIASAHKPLVIYRTHSPNHFERGDWQHGGYCNKTLPYKEGEFDGSEQDQELQAIGREEFMKAVEMARVNIYEPDSFGDVGCLPSLVASTRWASR
;
A
#
# COMPACT_ATOMS: atom_id res chain seq x y z
N MET A 1 -6.08 -17.42 -5.45
CA MET A 1 -5.02 -16.70 -6.20
C MET A 1 -3.70 -17.43 -5.97
N PRO A 2 -2.97 -17.85 -7.02
CA PRO A 2 -1.71 -18.58 -6.87
C PRO A 2 -0.62 -17.71 -6.23
N ASP A 3 0.30 -18.32 -5.47
CA ASP A 3 1.30 -17.60 -4.66
C ASP A 3 2.29 -16.74 -5.47
N SER A 4 2.46 -17.04 -6.77
CA SER A 4 3.25 -16.22 -7.71
C SER A 4 2.70 -14.81 -7.92
N GLN A 5 1.47 -14.51 -7.50
CA GLN A 5 0.78 -13.22 -7.71
C GLN A 5 0.78 -12.30 -6.48
N LYS A 6 1.51 -12.64 -5.41
CA LYS A 6 1.54 -11.84 -4.16
C LYS A 6 2.89 -11.11 -3.99
N PRO A 7 3.06 -9.86 -4.44
CA PRO A 7 4.36 -9.17 -4.41
C PRO A 7 4.91 -8.90 -2.99
N TYR A 8 4.04 -8.81 -1.98
CA TYR A 8 4.43 -8.71 -0.57
C TYR A 8 4.88 -10.05 0.03
N ALA A 9 4.38 -11.18 -0.49
CA ALA A 9 4.85 -12.51 -0.08
C ALA A 9 6.33 -12.69 -0.41
N LYS A 10 6.80 -12.19 -1.57
CA LYS A 10 8.21 -12.35 -1.97
C LYS A 10 9.22 -11.77 -0.99
N GLN A 11 8.94 -10.59 -0.42
CA GLN A 11 9.82 -10.01 0.59
C GLN A 11 9.75 -10.78 1.89
N PHE A 12 8.55 -11.19 2.29
CA PHE A 12 8.36 -12.03 3.46
C PHE A 12 9.11 -13.37 3.33
N ASP A 13 9.06 -14.01 2.16
CA ASP A 13 9.76 -15.25 1.85
C ASP A 13 11.28 -15.07 1.95
N SER A 14 11.81 -13.93 1.50
CA SER A 14 13.23 -13.60 1.66
C SER A 14 13.63 -13.45 3.13
N VAL A 15 12.81 -12.76 3.94
CA VAL A 15 13.04 -12.63 5.38
C VAL A 15 12.99 -14.00 6.04
N LEU A 16 11.95 -14.78 5.75
CA LEU A 16 11.74 -16.11 6.29
C LEU A 16 12.91 -17.03 5.98
N THR A 17 13.39 -17.01 4.73
CA THR A 17 14.56 -17.79 4.30
C THR A 17 15.78 -17.45 5.16
N PHE A 18 16.09 -16.15 5.28
CA PHE A 18 17.22 -15.67 6.07
C PHE A 18 17.15 -16.07 7.55
N VAL A 19 15.96 -16.01 8.17
CA VAL A 19 15.81 -16.39 9.58
C VAL A 19 15.64 -17.89 9.80
N SER A 20 15.26 -18.66 8.78
CA SER A 20 15.06 -20.11 8.88
C SER A 20 16.36 -20.92 8.73
N GLU A 21 17.38 -20.36 8.07
CA GLU A 21 18.60 -21.07 7.69
C GLU A 21 19.37 -21.68 8.88
N SER A 22 19.13 -21.19 10.10
CA SER A 22 19.82 -21.63 11.31
C SER A 22 18.91 -22.20 12.41
N ASN A 23 17.60 -22.40 12.19
CA ASN A 23 16.64 -22.51 13.30
C ASN A 23 15.63 -23.65 13.22
N GLN A 24 15.18 -24.09 14.41
CA GLN A 24 13.96 -24.87 14.54
C GLN A 24 12.76 -23.92 14.38
N VAL A 25 11.93 -24.21 13.39
CA VAL A 25 10.77 -23.39 13.03
C VAL A 25 9.50 -24.18 13.26
N GLU A 26 8.61 -23.64 14.09
CA GLU A 26 7.26 -24.18 14.29
C GLU A 26 6.27 -23.31 13.52
N GLU A 27 5.57 -23.89 12.55
CA GLU A 27 4.52 -23.19 11.82
C GLU A 27 3.25 -23.10 12.69
N LEU A 28 2.86 -21.88 13.02
CA LEU A 28 1.62 -21.55 13.71
C LEU A 28 0.60 -21.05 12.69
N LYS A 29 -0.29 -21.94 12.23
CA LYS A 29 -1.37 -21.55 11.31
C LYS A 29 -2.49 -20.87 12.08
N TRP A 30 -2.75 -19.60 11.76
CA TRP A 30 -3.82 -18.81 12.38
C TRP A 30 -4.79 -18.32 11.31
N TYR A 31 -5.93 -18.99 11.17
CA TYR A 31 -6.95 -18.60 10.21
C TYR A 31 -7.89 -17.57 10.85
N ARG A 32 -7.94 -16.36 10.29
CA ARG A 32 -9.04 -15.43 10.59
C ARG A 32 -10.31 -15.87 9.86
N ASP A 33 -10.17 -16.29 8.60
CA ASP A 33 -11.17 -16.96 7.75
C ASP A 33 -10.46 -17.64 6.54
N ALA A 34 -11.23 -18.27 5.64
CA ALA A 34 -10.69 -18.97 4.46
C ALA A 34 -10.16 -18.03 3.36
N THR A 35 -10.24 -16.71 3.53
CA THR A 35 -9.91 -15.72 2.49
C THR A 35 -8.75 -14.80 2.88
N PHE A 36 -8.64 -14.46 4.16
CA PHE A 36 -7.56 -13.67 4.75
C PHE A 36 -6.62 -14.58 5.55
N HIS A 37 -5.95 -15.47 4.84
CA HIS A 37 -4.94 -16.36 5.42
C HIS A 37 -3.83 -15.55 6.06
N THR A 38 -3.70 -15.71 7.38
CA THR A 38 -2.54 -15.24 8.14
C THR A 38 -1.71 -16.45 8.50
N THR A 39 -0.40 -16.37 8.29
CA THR A 39 0.51 -17.44 8.68
C THR A 39 1.54 -16.86 9.64
N ALA A 40 1.82 -17.58 10.72
CA ALA A 40 2.85 -17.20 11.67
C ALA A 40 3.84 -18.35 11.85
N TRP A 41 5.08 -18.00 12.18
CA TRP A 41 6.16 -18.94 12.44
C TRP A 41 6.81 -18.56 13.75
N TYR A 42 6.89 -19.50 14.69
CA TYR A 42 7.56 -19.33 15.96
C TYR A 42 8.95 -19.94 15.91
N PHE A 43 9.94 -19.14 16.33
CA PHE A 43 11.35 -19.49 16.36
C PHE A 43 11.77 -19.72 17.80
N SER A 44 11.69 -20.97 18.25
CA SER A 44 11.92 -21.35 19.64
C SER A 44 13.31 -20.97 20.16
N SER A 45 14.34 -21.06 19.31
CA SER A 45 15.73 -20.73 19.64
C SER A 45 15.94 -19.29 20.14
N TYR A 46 15.10 -18.36 19.68
CA TYR A 46 15.23 -16.93 19.97
C TYR A 46 13.96 -16.34 20.62
N ASN A 47 12.93 -17.17 20.82
CA ASN A 47 11.65 -16.79 21.41
C ASN A 47 11.00 -15.58 20.70
N PHE A 48 10.89 -15.65 19.36
CA PHE A 48 10.16 -14.65 18.58
C PHE A 48 9.23 -15.29 17.55
N THR A 49 8.26 -14.50 17.11
CA THR A 49 7.31 -14.88 16.07
C THR A 49 7.44 -13.95 14.88
N VAL A 50 7.41 -14.52 13.68
CA VAL A 50 7.25 -13.78 12.43
C VAL A 50 5.87 -14.10 11.88
N ALA A 51 5.09 -13.09 11.49
CA ALA A 51 3.75 -13.28 10.96
C ALA A 51 3.56 -12.56 9.63
N PHE A 52 2.94 -13.25 8.69
CA PHE A 52 2.45 -12.71 7.42
C PHE A 52 0.93 -12.56 7.50
N ILE A 53 0.46 -11.32 7.54
CA ILE A 53 -0.96 -10.99 7.57
C ILE A 53 -1.38 -10.58 6.15
N TRP A 54 -2.21 -11.39 5.50
CA TRP A 54 -2.73 -11.06 4.18
C TRP A 54 -3.78 -9.96 4.26
N SER A 55 -3.41 -8.75 3.85
CA SER A 55 -4.32 -7.61 3.70
C SER A 55 -3.93 -6.80 2.45
N PRO A 56 -4.43 -7.17 1.26
CA PRO A 56 -3.97 -6.58 0.00
C PRO A 56 -4.31 -5.10 -0.14
N PHE A 57 -5.35 -4.62 0.56
CA PHE A 57 -5.81 -3.24 0.49
C PHE A 57 -5.62 -2.45 1.80
N LEU A 58 -5.15 -3.09 2.87
CA LEU A 58 -5.03 -2.53 4.24
C LEU A 58 -6.33 -2.04 4.89
N VAL A 59 -7.40 -1.89 4.12
CA VAL A 59 -8.76 -1.54 4.58
C VAL A 59 -9.69 -2.75 4.50
N GLN A 60 -10.78 -2.70 5.26
CA GLN A 60 -11.77 -3.76 5.29
C GLN A 60 -12.54 -3.81 3.96
N PRO A 61 -12.60 -4.97 3.28
CA PRO A 61 -13.49 -5.16 2.15
C PRO A 61 -14.87 -5.62 2.64
N GLU A 62 -15.92 -5.25 1.91
CA GLU A 62 -17.27 -5.75 2.15
C GLU A 62 -17.46 -7.18 1.64
N THR A 63 -16.77 -7.54 0.54
CA THR A 63 -16.77 -8.89 -0.02
C THR A 63 -15.39 -9.56 0.13
N PRO A 64 -15.33 -10.84 0.50
CA PRO A 64 -14.05 -11.53 0.67
C PRO A 64 -13.31 -11.77 -0.66
N THR A 65 -14.05 -11.90 -1.77
CA THR A 65 -13.46 -12.26 -3.06
C THR A 65 -13.03 -11.03 -3.86
N VAL A 66 -11.73 -10.87 -4.03
CA VAL A 66 -11.16 -9.91 -4.98
C VAL A 66 -11.18 -10.51 -6.38
N ASP A 67 -12.23 -10.24 -7.14
CA ASP A 67 -12.20 -10.43 -8.59
C ASP A 67 -11.63 -9.16 -9.24
N THR A 68 -10.52 -9.29 -9.95
CA THR A 68 -9.84 -8.19 -10.64
C THR A 68 -10.65 -7.61 -11.81
N HIS A 69 -11.72 -8.30 -12.23
CA HIS A 69 -12.63 -7.86 -13.30
C HIS A 69 -13.90 -7.18 -12.79
N SER A 70 -14.16 -7.28 -11.48
CA SER A 70 -15.34 -6.68 -10.87
C SER A 70 -15.05 -5.22 -10.47
N PRO A 71 -16.05 -4.31 -10.59
CA PRO A 71 -15.89 -2.93 -10.16
C PRO A 71 -15.64 -2.87 -8.66
N THR A 72 -14.71 -2.02 -8.22
CA THR A 72 -14.50 -1.74 -6.80
C THR A 72 -15.35 -0.54 -6.42
N ILE A 73 -16.21 -0.70 -5.42
CA ILE A 73 -17.01 0.40 -4.86
C ILE A 73 -16.34 0.87 -3.58
N LEU A 74 -16.18 2.18 -3.45
CA LEU A 74 -15.63 2.80 -2.25
C LEU A 74 -16.76 3.26 -1.34
N LEU A 75 -16.70 2.80 -0.09
CA LEU A 75 -17.64 3.18 0.95
C LEU A 75 -16.90 3.91 2.07
N GLU A 76 -17.41 5.09 2.44
CA GLU A 76 -17.04 5.78 3.68
C GLU A 76 -18.30 5.94 4.53
N ASN A 77 -18.25 5.50 5.80
CA ASN A 77 -19.40 5.54 6.72
C ASN A 77 -20.69 4.97 6.09
N SER A 78 -20.59 3.81 5.45
CA SER A 78 -21.69 3.13 4.74
C SER A 78 -22.30 3.93 3.58
N THR A 79 -21.61 4.96 3.07
CA THR A 79 -22.05 5.77 1.93
C THR A 79 -21.11 5.56 0.75
N ILE A 80 -21.66 5.40 -0.46
CA ILE A 80 -20.87 5.27 -1.69
C ILE A 80 -20.23 6.63 -2.00
N VAL A 81 -18.89 6.69 -1.98
CA VAL A 81 -18.13 7.90 -2.30
C VAL A 81 -17.50 7.85 -3.69
N GLY A 82 -17.43 6.67 -4.30
CA GLY A 82 -16.89 6.50 -5.64
C GLY A 82 -16.71 5.06 -6.04
N CYS A 83 -16.10 4.87 -7.21
CA CYS A 83 -15.79 3.55 -7.72
C CYS A 83 -14.51 3.54 -8.57
N HIS A 84 -13.90 2.36 -8.67
CA HIS A 84 -12.82 2.07 -9.61
C HIS A 84 -13.27 1.01 -10.61
N LYS A 85 -13.01 1.26 -11.90
CA LYS A 85 -13.42 0.38 -13.03
C LYS A 85 -14.93 0.08 -13.05
N CYS A 86 -15.78 1.04 -12.63
CA CYS A 86 -17.22 0.87 -12.72
C CYS A 86 -17.81 1.64 -13.90
N LYS A 87 -18.94 1.13 -14.41
CA LYS A 87 -19.81 1.84 -15.36
C LYS A 87 -21.18 2.05 -14.71
N LEU A 88 -21.16 2.56 -13.48
CA LEU A 88 -22.38 2.82 -12.71
C LEU A 88 -22.81 4.27 -12.94
N ASP A 89 -24.07 4.47 -13.25
CA ASP A 89 -24.66 5.80 -13.34
C ASP A 89 -24.76 6.41 -11.93
N ASN A 90 -24.47 7.71 -11.81
CA ASN A 90 -24.51 8.49 -10.57
C ASN A 90 -23.47 8.13 -9.49
N VAL A 91 -22.41 7.38 -9.84
CA VAL A 91 -21.26 7.14 -8.95
C VAL A 91 -19.99 7.71 -9.59
N PRO A 92 -19.22 8.57 -8.90
CA PRO A 92 -18.02 9.14 -9.48
C PRO A 92 -16.91 8.09 -9.65
N GLN A 93 -16.25 8.08 -10.80
CA GLN A 93 -15.08 7.26 -11.05
C GLN A 93 -13.86 7.86 -10.31
N THR A 94 -13.52 7.26 -9.19
CA THR A 94 -12.34 7.58 -8.38
C THR A 94 -11.21 6.65 -8.82
N GLY A 95 -10.22 7.18 -9.54
CA GLY A 95 -9.06 6.40 -10.02
C GLY A 95 -8.32 5.66 -8.89
N ILE A 96 -7.42 4.75 -9.26
CA ILE A 96 -6.67 3.93 -8.28
C ILE A 96 -5.89 4.76 -7.26
N CYS A 97 -5.39 5.93 -7.65
CA CYS A 97 -4.59 6.82 -6.81
C CYS A 97 -5.40 7.38 -5.64
N TYR A 98 -6.67 7.75 -5.85
CA TYR A 98 -7.57 8.17 -4.77
C TYR A 98 -7.79 7.04 -3.75
N VAL A 99 -8.07 5.83 -4.24
CA VAL A 99 -8.28 4.66 -3.38
C VAL A 99 -7.03 4.37 -2.56
N TYR A 100 -5.86 4.43 -3.21
CA TYR A 100 -4.57 4.17 -2.57
C TYR A 100 -4.26 5.22 -1.49
N HIS A 101 -4.47 6.50 -1.79
CA HIS A 101 -4.33 7.60 -0.82
C HIS A 101 -5.17 7.35 0.42
N ARG A 102 -6.48 7.10 0.26
CA ARG A 102 -7.36 6.84 1.41
C ARG A 102 -6.99 5.58 2.19
N ALA A 103 -6.57 4.52 1.51
CA ALA A 103 -6.13 3.31 2.18
C ALA A 103 -4.88 3.53 3.05
N MET A 104 -3.89 4.27 2.54
CA MET A 104 -2.67 4.60 3.30
C MET A 104 -2.99 5.51 4.48
N GLU A 105 -3.77 6.57 4.26
CA GLU A 105 -4.21 7.50 5.31
C GLU A 105 -4.89 6.76 6.47
N LEU A 106 -5.87 5.89 6.18
CA LEU A 106 -6.58 5.10 7.18
C LEU A 106 -5.66 4.11 7.91
N ALA A 107 -4.78 3.41 7.18
CA ALA A 107 -3.85 2.45 7.76
C ALA A 107 -2.85 3.13 8.71
N PHE A 108 -2.30 4.29 8.33
CA PHE A 108 -1.38 5.04 9.18
C PHE A 108 -2.07 5.66 10.38
N ASN A 109 -3.26 6.24 10.21
CA ASN A 109 -4.05 6.76 11.33
C ASN A 109 -4.38 5.66 12.35
N PHE A 110 -4.71 4.46 11.89
CA PHE A 110 -4.91 3.30 12.76
C PHE A 110 -3.65 2.96 13.57
N MET A 111 -2.47 2.94 12.92
CA MET A 111 -1.19 2.68 13.60
C MET A 111 -0.83 3.78 14.61
N ILE A 112 -1.08 5.05 14.27
CA ILE A 112 -0.81 6.19 15.16
C ILE A 112 -1.73 6.16 16.39
N ALA A 113 -3.02 5.85 16.19
CA ALA A 113 -4.01 5.77 17.26
C ALA A 113 -3.82 4.56 18.19
N SER A 114 -3.05 3.55 17.77
CA SER A 114 -2.77 2.36 18.59
C SER A 114 -2.08 2.73 19.91
N ALA A 115 -2.54 2.11 21.01
CA ALA A 115 -1.89 2.22 22.31
C ALA A 115 -0.50 1.54 22.32
N HIS A 116 -0.35 0.45 21.57
CA HIS A 116 0.95 -0.17 21.31
C HIS A 116 1.69 0.64 20.24
N LYS A 117 2.95 1.01 20.51
CA LYS A 117 3.80 1.78 19.59
C LYS A 117 4.87 0.87 18.96
N PRO A 118 4.55 0.13 17.89
CA PRO A 118 5.52 -0.74 17.23
C PRO A 118 6.54 0.09 16.44
N LEU A 119 7.69 -0.51 16.14
CA LEU A 119 8.52 -0.07 15.03
C LEU A 119 7.76 -0.34 13.73
N VAL A 120 7.49 0.70 12.96
CA VAL A 120 6.82 0.60 11.65
C VAL A 120 7.85 0.79 10.55
N ILE A 121 7.93 -0.19 9.64
CA ILE A 121 8.71 -0.10 8.41
C ILE A 121 7.73 -0.08 7.25
N TYR A 122 7.71 1.01 6.51
CA TYR A 122 6.89 1.13 5.31
C TYR A 122 7.72 0.82 4.06
N ARG A 123 7.29 -0.18 3.30
CA ARG A 123 7.85 -0.47 1.98
C ARG A 123 7.03 0.29 0.94
N THR A 124 7.70 1.13 0.17
CA THR A 124 7.07 1.89 -0.92
C THR A 124 6.57 1.00 -2.06
N HIS A 125 5.81 1.62 -2.96
CA HIS A 125 5.36 1.03 -4.22
C HIS A 125 6.49 0.32 -4.97
N SER A 126 6.17 -0.83 -5.57
CA SER A 126 7.11 -1.61 -6.38
C SER A 126 6.69 -1.51 -7.85
N PRO A 127 7.42 -0.73 -8.66
CA PRO A 127 6.99 -0.42 -10.02
C PRO A 127 7.00 -1.65 -10.92
N ASN A 128 6.11 -1.61 -11.91
CA ASN A 128 6.14 -2.59 -12.99
C ASN A 128 7.32 -2.29 -13.93
N HIS A 129 8.02 -3.34 -14.37
CA HIS A 129 9.18 -3.25 -15.26
C HIS A 129 9.08 -4.19 -16.47
N PHE A 130 7.88 -4.66 -16.81
CA PHE A 130 7.63 -5.43 -18.03
C PHE A 130 7.77 -4.53 -19.28
N GLU A 131 8.38 -5.08 -20.32
CA GLU A 131 8.51 -4.46 -21.63
C GLU A 131 7.47 -5.02 -22.62
N ARG A 132 7.02 -4.17 -23.55
CA ARG A 132 6.08 -4.52 -24.64
C ARG A 132 4.74 -5.13 -24.19
N GLY A 133 4.28 -4.76 -23.01
CA GLY A 133 3.01 -5.19 -22.44
C GLY A 133 3.09 -5.12 -20.91
N ASP A 134 1.96 -5.31 -20.25
CA ASP A 134 1.95 -5.50 -18.80
C ASP A 134 2.06 -6.99 -18.45
N TRP A 135 2.02 -7.28 -17.15
CA TRP A 135 2.14 -8.64 -16.63
C TRP A 135 1.01 -9.59 -17.04
N GLN A 136 -0.16 -9.08 -17.44
CA GLN A 136 -1.32 -9.87 -17.87
C GLN A 136 -1.47 -9.95 -19.38
N HIS A 137 -0.91 -8.99 -20.11
CA HIS A 137 -1.11 -8.82 -21.56
C HIS A 137 0.15 -9.12 -22.38
N GLY A 138 0.97 -10.07 -21.92
CA GLY A 138 2.11 -10.59 -22.69
C GLY A 138 3.38 -9.75 -22.61
N GLY A 139 3.50 -8.86 -21.63
CA GLY A 139 4.76 -8.19 -21.32
C GLY A 139 5.83 -9.16 -20.82
N TYR A 140 7.09 -8.86 -21.08
CA TYR A 140 8.22 -9.68 -20.66
C TYR A 140 9.32 -8.87 -20.00
N CYS A 141 10.12 -9.52 -19.15
CA CYS A 141 11.30 -8.93 -18.52
C CYS A 141 12.52 -9.81 -18.82
N ASN A 142 13.32 -9.42 -19.82
CA ASN A 142 14.51 -10.18 -20.25
C ASN A 142 15.82 -9.47 -19.88
N LYS A 143 15.77 -8.40 -19.09
CA LYS A 143 16.96 -7.69 -18.63
C LYS A 143 17.75 -8.59 -17.68
N THR A 144 19.03 -8.75 -17.98
CA THR A 144 20.00 -9.50 -17.15
C THR A 144 20.84 -8.59 -16.26
N LEU A 145 20.73 -7.28 -16.45
CA LEU A 145 21.44 -6.26 -15.67
C LEU A 145 20.43 -5.22 -15.17
N PRO A 146 20.65 -4.64 -13.98
CA PRO A 146 19.81 -3.57 -13.46
C PRO A 146 19.91 -2.32 -14.32
N TYR A 147 18.90 -1.46 -14.24
CA TYR A 147 18.96 -0.11 -14.79
C TYR A 147 20.07 0.68 -14.11
N LYS A 148 20.76 1.53 -14.87
CA LYS A 148 21.61 2.58 -14.30
C LYS A 148 20.74 3.71 -13.77
N GLU A 149 21.34 4.55 -12.95
CA GLU A 149 20.69 5.75 -12.43
C GLU A 149 20.15 6.61 -13.60
N GLY A 150 18.87 6.98 -13.50
CA GLY A 150 18.17 7.77 -14.53
C GLY A 150 17.64 6.98 -15.74
N GLU A 151 17.88 5.67 -15.86
CA GLU A 151 17.39 4.88 -17.00
C GLU A 151 15.96 4.35 -16.81
N PHE A 152 15.40 4.45 -15.60
CA PHE A 152 14.04 3.99 -15.29
C PHE A 152 13.39 4.87 -14.23
N ASP A 153 12.19 5.33 -14.53
CA ASP A 153 11.41 6.21 -13.65
C ASP A 153 9.97 5.69 -13.42
N GLY A 154 9.69 4.46 -13.86
CA GLY A 154 8.34 3.87 -13.79
C GLY A 154 7.34 4.55 -14.75
N SER A 155 6.08 4.12 -14.66
CA SER A 155 4.96 4.82 -15.31
C SER A 155 4.50 6.01 -14.48
N GLU A 156 3.71 6.92 -15.07
CA GLU A 156 3.06 8.02 -14.36
C GLU A 156 2.29 7.54 -13.12
N GLN A 157 1.57 6.43 -13.26
CA GLN A 157 0.87 5.80 -12.13
C GLN A 157 1.83 5.29 -11.06
N ASP A 158 2.96 4.68 -11.44
CA ASP A 158 3.95 4.22 -10.46
C ASP A 158 4.53 5.41 -9.66
N GLN A 159 4.83 6.52 -10.35
CA GLN A 159 5.34 7.74 -9.72
C GLN A 159 4.32 8.33 -8.75
N GLU A 160 3.05 8.39 -9.14
CA GLU A 160 1.97 8.93 -8.31
C GLU A 160 1.73 8.06 -7.06
N LEU A 161 1.65 6.73 -7.20
CA LEU A 161 1.51 5.82 -6.07
C LEU A 161 2.71 5.92 -5.11
N GLN A 162 3.92 6.05 -5.65
CA GLN A 162 5.12 6.22 -4.86
C GLN A 162 5.15 7.57 -4.12
N ALA A 163 4.65 8.64 -4.76
CA ALA A 163 4.51 9.96 -4.14
C ALA A 163 3.49 9.93 -2.99
N ILE A 164 2.27 9.44 -3.25
CA ILE A 164 1.20 9.30 -2.24
C ILE A 164 1.68 8.47 -1.06
N GLY A 165 2.29 7.31 -1.31
CA GLY A 165 2.77 6.43 -0.26
C GLY A 165 3.80 7.09 0.66
N ARG A 166 4.74 7.84 0.08
CA ARG A 166 5.72 8.62 0.85
C ARG A 166 5.09 9.77 1.61
N GLU A 167 4.21 10.52 0.98
CA GLU A 167 3.53 11.66 1.57
C GLU A 167 2.75 11.25 2.82
N GLU A 168 1.88 10.24 2.70
CA GLU A 168 1.07 9.74 3.81
C GLU A 168 1.92 9.15 4.94
N PHE A 169 3.01 8.44 4.60
CA PHE A 169 3.95 7.95 5.60
C PHE A 169 4.66 9.09 6.34
N MET A 170 5.08 10.14 5.63
CA MET A 170 5.75 11.28 6.24
C MET A 170 4.80 12.10 7.13
N LYS A 171 3.54 12.29 6.71
CA LYS A 171 2.49 12.86 7.56
C LYS A 171 2.32 12.04 8.83
N ALA A 172 2.28 10.72 8.72
CA ALA A 172 2.15 9.82 9.85
C ALA A 172 3.34 9.90 10.82
N VAL A 173 4.56 9.98 10.29
CA VAL A 173 5.79 10.18 11.09
C VAL A 173 5.71 11.50 11.85
N GLU A 174 5.26 12.56 11.19
CA GLU A 174 5.12 13.87 11.84
C GLU A 174 4.04 13.87 12.91
N MET A 175 2.85 13.35 12.63
CA MET A 175 1.78 13.21 13.63
C MET A 175 2.21 12.31 14.80
N ALA A 176 2.99 11.25 14.55
CA ALA A 176 3.53 10.40 15.61
C ALA A 176 4.56 11.14 16.49
N ARG A 177 5.31 12.10 15.93
CA ARG A 177 6.20 13.00 16.67
C ARG A 177 5.42 14.07 17.44
N VAL A 178 4.40 14.65 16.80
CA VAL A 178 3.53 15.72 17.32
C VAL A 178 2.50 15.23 18.35
N ASN A 179 2.32 13.91 18.50
CA ASN A 179 1.65 13.32 19.68
C ASN A 179 2.41 13.60 21.00
N ILE A 180 3.52 14.34 20.96
CA ILE A 180 4.06 15.16 22.04
C ILE A 180 3.61 16.62 21.78
N TYR A 181 2.36 16.97 22.14
CA TYR A 181 1.70 18.30 22.17
C TYR A 181 2.21 19.47 21.25
N GLU A 182 1.34 19.83 20.28
CA GLU A 182 1.06 21.08 19.49
C GLU A 182 1.67 22.47 19.82
N PRO A 183 1.48 23.53 18.96
CA PRO A 183 1.17 23.62 17.52
C PRO A 183 2.01 24.69 16.75
N ASP A 184 2.00 24.61 15.41
CA ASP A 184 1.85 25.72 14.44
C ASP A 184 2.64 25.49 13.13
N SER A 185 1.86 25.38 12.06
CA SER A 185 2.07 26.05 10.77
C SER A 185 3.08 25.46 9.74
N PHE A 186 2.48 25.26 8.56
CA PHE A 186 3.01 25.49 7.20
C PHE A 186 3.68 24.36 6.43
N GLY A 187 2.99 23.96 5.34
CA GLY A 187 3.65 23.67 4.06
C GLY A 187 2.93 22.66 3.16
N ASP A 188 1.73 22.99 2.66
CA ASP A 188 1.09 22.24 1.58
C ASP A 188 1.93 22.27 0.30
N VAL A 189 2.33 21.08 -0.16
CA VAL A 189 2.64 20.79 -1.58
C VAL A 189 2.11 19.39 -1.91
N GLY A 190 0.83 19.31 -2.30
CA GLY A 190 0.21 18.05 -2.71
C GLY A 190 -1.13 18.25 -3.44
N CYS A 191 -1.19 17.70 -4.65
CA CYS A 191 -2.37 17.41 -5.48
C CYS A 191 -3.38 18.54 -5.76
N LEU A 192 -3.21 19.21 -6.92
CA LEU A 192 -4.26 20.01 -7.56
C LEU A 192 -5.49 19.13 -7.86
N PRO A 193 -6.68 19.43 -7.32
CA PRO A 193 -7.91 19.07 -7.99
C PRO A 193 -8.06 19.99 -9.20
N SER A 194 -8.44 19.40 -10.33
CA SER A 194 -8.90 20.11 -11.51
C SER A 194 -10.04 21.07 -11.16
N LEU A 195 -9.72 22.35 -10.93
CA LEU A 195 -10.59 23.51 -11.15
C LEU A 195 -9.72 24.77 -11.01
N VAL A 196 -9.39 25.37 -12.16
CA VAL A 196 -8.71 26.67 -12.24
C VAL A 196 -9.62 27.74 -11.66
N ALA A 197 -9.25 28.29 -10.51
CA ALA A 197 -9.75 29.58 -10.04
C ALA A 197 -8.54 30.47 -9.70
N SER A 198 -8.33 31.44 -10.59
CA SER A 198 -7.39 32.54 -10.46
C SER A 198 -7.42 33.17 -9.07
N THR A 199 -6.27 33.24 -8.40
CA THR A 199 -5.97 34.40 -7.54
C THR A 199 -4.54 34.85 -7.76
N ARG A 200 -4.45 36.10 -8.20
CA ARG A 200 -3.26 36.90 -8.44
C ARG A 200 -2.91 37.55 -7.10
N TRP A 201 -1.74 37.29 -6.53
CA TRP A 201 -1.18 38.13 -5.47
C TRP A 201 0.28 38.46 -5.76
N ALA A 202 0.48 39.77 -5.86
CA ALA A 202 1.78 40.41 -6.02
C ALA A 202 2.46 40.51 -4.66
N SER A 203 3.77 40.31 -4.64
CA SER A 203 4.63 40.81 -3.58
C SER A 203 5.83 41.54 -4.19
N ARG A 204 6.15 42.62 -3.50
CA ARG A 204 7.12 43.69 -3.77
C ARG A 204 8.54 43.19 -4.01
#